data_AF-A0A9P6S9B6-F1
#
_entry.id   AF-A0A9P6S9B6-F1
#
_cell.length_a   1.000
_cell.length_b   1.000
_cell.length_c   1.000
_cell.angle_alpha   90.00
_cell.angle_beta   90.00
_cell.angle_gamma   90.00
#
_symmetry.space_group_name_H-M   'P 1'
#
loop_
_entity.id
_entity.type
_entity.pdbx_description
1 polymer ?
#
loop_
_entity_poly.entity_id
_entity_poly.type
_entity_poly.pdbx_seq_one_letter_code
_entity_poly.pdbx_strand_id
1 'polypeptide(L)'
;MDQASYGTISRFLDGLRLQAATTENKRNVETLRQSLETTLRRCPGNQHAEVRLFGSFESGLCTTTSDADFTVYNFVSPGFEKPINVLTRILSTVIYGSIKTIPNARVPIASFVEQGIHCDISINQPMGVFNSQLINAYQMIDTRFLGLWFGIRYLARQHGILGGNTGYLSSYALTMMLIVFLQDVTSPPILPKLQQQSAEKMYCCLIDEHICAYDRNSRDYTALAVKNTKSEGELFFDFCKYFGYAFSYSTQEVNPRLGIIRNVWSVSPPPRTWTDRRPKDWAMCVLDPFIPRRNVTCNCRAKQVSDIQMCFRSASVALERCDIDKAFKR
;
A
#
# COMPACT_ATOMS: atom_id res chain seq x y z
N MET A 1 -3.33 -26.85 -13.08
CA MET A 1 -2.45 -26.48 -14.20
C MET A 1 -1.10 -27.14 -14.01
N ASP A 2 -0.31 -27.28 -15.08
CA ASP A 2 1.03 -27.87 -15.01
C ASP A 2 2.11 -26.81 -14.71
N GLN A 3 3.34 -27.28 -14.44
CA GLN A 3 4.48 -26.41 -14.10
C GLN A 3 4.90 -25.50 -15.27
N ALA A 4 4.74 -25.95 -16.51
CA ALA A 4 5.07 -25.16 -17.70
C ALA A 4 4.15 -23.93 -17.84
N SER A 5 2.87 -24.11 -17.55
CA SER A 5 1.86 -23.06 -17.56
C SER A 5 2.17 -22.00 -16.49
N TYR A 6 2.46 -22.43 -15.26
CA TYR A 6 2.88 -21.51 -14.20
C TYR A 6 4.19 -20.79 -14.53
N GLY A 7 5.17 -21.48 -15.13
CA GLY A 7 6.41 -20.86 -15.58
C GLY A 7 6.20 -19.77 -16.65
N THR A 8 5.17 -19.92 -17.50
CA THR A 8 4.81 -18.89 -18.49
C THR A 8 4.19 -17.67 -17.83
N ILE A 9 3.33 -17.86 -16.81
CA ILE A 9 2.80 -16.76 -16.01
C ILE A 9 3.92 -16.05 -15.26
N SER A 10 4.84 -16.77 -14.61
CA SER A 10 5.99 -16.17 -13.92
C SER A 10 6.82 -15.26 -14.83
N ARG A 11 7.13 -15.71 -16.06
CA ARG A 11 7.85 -14.88 -17.05
C ARG A 11 7.08 -13.62 -17.45
N PHE A 12 5.76 -13.71 -17.56
CA PHE A 12 4.93 -12.53 -17.83
C PHE A 12 4.98 -11.54 -16.65
N LEU A 13 4.86 -12.02 -15.42
CA LEU A 13 4.96 -11.20 -14.21
C LEU A 13 6.33 -10.53 -14.08
N ASP A 14 7.41 -11.23 -14.45
CA ASP A 14 8.76 -10.66 -14.50
C ASP A 14 8.85 -9.47 -15.47
N GLY A 15 8.20 -9.57 -16.63
CA GLY A 15 8.12 -8.46 -17.58
C GLY A 15 7.42 -7.22 -16.99
N LEU A 16 6.43 -7.41 -16.11
CA LEU A 16 5.75 -6.31 -15.43
C LEU A 16 6.64 -5.62 -14.38
N ARG A 17 7.64 -6.32 -13.82
CA ARG A 17 8.60 -5.74 -12.86
C ARG A 17 9.47 -4.65 -13.49
N LEU A 18 9.61 -4.62 -14.81
CA LEU A 18 10.30 -3.54 -15.52
C LEU A 18 9.63 -2.16 -15.33
N GLN A 19 8.38 -2.13 -14.83
CA GLN A 19 7.70 -0.90 -14.45
C GLN A 19 8.19 -0.34 -13.10
N ALA A 20 8.95 -1.10 -12.31
CA ALA A 20 9.48 -0.64 -11.05
C ALA A 20 10.38 0.58 -11.23
N ALA A 21 10.36 1.49 -10.25
CA ALA A 21 11.21 2.67 -10.27
C ALA A 21 12.69 2.26 -10.36
N THR A 22 13.42 2.89 -11.28
CA THR A 22 14.85 2.64 -11.46
C THR A 22 15.65 3.10 -10.24
N THR A 23 16.87 2.61 -10.09
CA THR A 23 17.81 3.08 -9.07
C THR A 23 18.03 4.60 -9.16
N GLU A 24 18.03 5.15 -10.38
CA GLU A 24 18.13 6.58 -10.63
C GLU A 24 16.90 7.34 -10.12
N ASN A 25 15.68 6.87 -10.44
CA ASN A 25 14.45 7.49 -9.93
C ASN A 25 14.46 7.54 -8.39
N LYS A 26 14.84 6.44 -7.73
CA LYS A 26 14.93 6.37 -6.26
C LYS A 26 15.98 7.32 -5.70
N ARG A 27 17.15 7.41 -6.36
CA ARG A 27 18.21 8.35 -5.97
C ARG A 27 17.78 9.80 -6.13
N ASN A 28 17.07 10.13 -7.20
CA ASN A 28 16.58 11.48 -7.46
C ASN A 28 15.57 11.92 -6.39
N VAL A 29 14.63 11.04 -6.03
CA VAL A 29 13.65 11.31 -4.96
C VAL A 29 14.32 11.47 -3.59
N GLU A 30 15.33 10.65 -3.27
CA GLU A 30 16.08 10.81 -2.01
C GLU A 30 16.92 12.09 -2.01
N THR A 31 17.53 12.46 -3.14
CA THR A 31 18.26 13.72 -3.29
C THR A 31 17.32 14.92 -3.08
N LEU A 32 16.12 14.86 -3.67
CA LEU A 32 15.09 15.86 -3.46
C LEU A 32 14.69 15.94 -1.98
N ARG A 33 14.42 14.81 -1.32
CA ARG A 33 14.10 14.74 0.12
C ARG A 33 15.14 15.48 0.96
N GLN A 34 16.43 15.21 0.73
CA GLN A 34 17.55 15.84 1.43
C GLN A 34 17.64 17.34 1.17
N SER A 35 17.40 17.78 -0.08
CA SER A 35 17.38 19.18 -0.46
C SER A 35 16.23 19.95 0.20
N LEU A 36 15.03 19.36 0.24
CA LEU A 36 13.87 19.92 0.94
C LEU A 36 14.14 20.06 2.43
N GLU A 37 14.68 19.02 3.07
CA GLU A 37 15.03 19.06 4.50
C GLU A 37 16.08 20.12 4.81
N THR A 38 17.13 20.22 4.00
CA THR A 38 18.19 21.21 4.15
C THR A 38 17.64 22.64 4.04
N THR A 39 16.75 22.87 3.08
CA THR A 39 16.09 24.16 2.88
C THR A 39 15.24 24.54 4.08
N LEU A 40 14.42 23.62 4.58
CA LEU A 40 13.57 23.86 5.74
C LEU A 40 14.40 24.16 7.00
N ARG A 41 15.49 23.43 7.23
CA ARG A 41 16.36 23.64 8.40
C ARG A 41 17.10 24.97 8.40
N ARG A 42 17.25 25.62 7.25
CA ARG A 42 17.82 26.98 7.14
C ARG A 42 16.83 28.06 7.55
N CYS A 43 15.54 27.76 7.59
CA CYS A 43 14.53 28.73 8.03
C CYS A 43 14.55 28.87 9.57
N PRO A 44 14.50 30.11 10.10
CA PRO A 44 14.42 30.33 11.54
C PRO A 44 13.27 29.54 12.19
N GLY A 45 13.57 28.84 13.29
CA GLY A 45 12.60 28.02 14.03
C GLY A 45 12.36 26.62 13.49
N ASN A 46 12.94 26.26 12.34
CA ASN A 46 12.77 24.95 11.69
C ASN A 46 14.04 24.09 11.72
N GLN A 47 14.99 24.35 12.62
CA GLN A 47 16.28 23.64 12.68
C GLN A 47 16.14 22.12 12.90
N HIS A 48 15.02 21.70 13.49
CA HIS A 48 14.68 20.29 13.75
C HIS A 48 13.68 19.71 12.75
N ALA A 49 13.33 20.46 11.70
CA ALA A 49 12.44 19.96 10.65
C ALA A 49 13.04 18.71 10.00
N GLU A 50 12.17 17.77 9.67
CA GLU A 50 12.56 16.48 9.10
C GLU A 50 11.61 16.14 7.97
N VAL A 51 12.17 15.74 6.81
CA VAL A 51 11.37 15.35 5.65
C VAL A 51 11.47 13.84 5.49
N ARG A 52 10.34 13.15 5.57
CA ARG A 52 10.26 11.70 5.36
C ARG A 52 9.44 11.39 4.12
N LEU A 53 9.85 10.31 3.44
CA LEU A 53 9.04 9.69 2.40
C LEU A 53 7.96 8.82 3.03
N PHE A 54 6.83 8.71 2.34
CA PHE A 54 5.86 7.66 2.56
C PHE A 54 5.30 7.20 1.21
N GLY A 55 4.27 6.36 1.23
CA GLY A 55 3.65 5.87 0.02
C GLY A 55 4.58 4.94 -0.76
N SER A 56 4.53 5.03 -2.08
CA SER A 56 5.11 4.02 -2.96
C SER A 56 6.64 3.94 -2.90
N PHE A 57 7.32 5.08 -2.70
CA PHE A 57 8.78 5.13 -2.59
C PHE A 57 9.27 4.51 -1.28
N GLU A 58 8.65 4.86 -0.15
CA GLU A 58 9.00 4.28 1.16
C GLU A 58 8.64 2.79 1.23
N SER A 59 7.51 2.39 0.67
CA SER A 59 7.07 1.00 0.69
C SER A 59 7.88 0.07 -0.23
N GLY A 60 8.72 0.63 -1.11
CA GLY A 60 9.46 -0.12 -2.13
C GLY A 60 8.62 -0.56 -3.33
N LEU A 61 7.37 -0.08 -3.44
CA LEU A 61 6.42 -0.46 -4.50
C LEU A 61 6.25 0.64 -5.56
N CYS A 62 7.20 1.57 -5.63
CA CYS A 62 7.22 2.65 -6.61
C CYS A 62 7.47 2.13 -8.03
N THR A 63 6.79 2.77 -8.97
CA THR A 63 6.93 2.58 -10.42
C THR A 63 7.65 3.78 -11.02
N THR A 64 8.09 3.68 -12.28
CA THR A 64 8.69 4.83 -12.99
C THR A 64 7.74 6.02 -13.14
N THR A 65 6.43 5.79 -13.01
CA THR A 65 5.37 6.80 -13.08
C THR A 65 4.75 7.10 -11.71
N SER A 66 5.36 6.63 -10.62
CA SER A 66 4.81 6.84 -9.28
C SER A 66 5.09 8.24 -8.75
N ASP A 67 4.11 8.79 -8.05
CA ASP A 67 4.26 10.02 -7.28
C ASP A 67 5.17 9.79 -6.07
N ALA A 68 5.93 10.83 -5.70
CA ALA A 68 6.75 10.87 -4.50
C ALA A 68 6.00 11.62 -3.39
N ASP A 69 5.60 10.88 -2.36
CA ASP A 69 4.87 11.44 -1.21
C ASP A 69 5.84 11.79 -0.07
N PHE A 70 5.80 13.04 0.37
CA PHE A 70 6.64 13.58 1.45
C PHE A 70 5.79 14.08 2.62
N THR A 71 6.31 13.94 3.82
CA THR A 71 5.76 14.59 5.01
C THR A 71 6.86 15.30 5.79
N VAL A 72 6.54 16.50 6.30
CA VAL A 72 7.42 17.27 7.16
C VAL A 72 7.02 17.09 8.62
N TYR A 73 7.97 16.73 9.48
CA TYR A 73 7.84 16.73 10.93
C TYR A 73 8.53 17.94 11.55
N ASN A 74 8.13 18.26 12.78
CA ASN A 74 8.70 19.36 13.58
C ASN A 74 8.71 20.69 12.82
N PHE A 75 7.73 20.88 11.93
CA PHE A 75 7.58 22.10 11.16
C PHE A 75 6.93 23.20 12.00
N VAL A 76 7.60 24.33 12.11
CA VAL A 76 7.13 25.51 12.83
C VAL A 76 6.66 26.56 11.82
N SER A 77 5.37 26.87 11.88
CA SER A 77 4.74 27.92 11.08
C SER A 77 4.56 29.17 11.93
N PRO A 78 5.06 30.35 11.52
CA PRO A 78 4.87 31.59 12.25
C PRO A 78 3.45 32.14 12.07
N GLY A 79 2.86 32.64 13.16
CA GLY A 79 1.59 33.36 13.14
C GLY A 79 0.35 32.49 12.89
N PHE A 80 -0.69 33.10 12.32
CA PHE A 80 -2.00 32.47 12.08
C PHE A 80 -2.15 31.89 10.66
N GLU A 81 -1.10 31.96 9.83
CA GLU A 81 -1.12 31.41 8.48
C GLU A 81 -1.19 29.88 8.54
N LYS A 82 -1.93 29.27 7.60
CA LYS A 82 -1.99 27.80 7.49
C LYS A 82 -0.57 27.25 7.25
N PRO A 83 -0.10 26.27 8.04
CA PRO A 83 1.26 25.75 7.91
C PRO A 83 1.66 25.32 6.50
N ILE A 84 0.73 24.75 5.73
CA ILE A 84 0.98 24.32 4.35
C ILE A 84 1.27 25.48 3.38
N ASN A 85 0.71 26.67 3.63
CA ASN A 85 0.96 27.86 2.81
C ASN A 85 2.36 28.41 3.11
N VAL A 86 2.74 28.46 4.38
CA VAL A 86 4.10 28.81 4.79
C VAL A 86 5.11 27.83 4.19
N LEU A 87 4.83 26.53 4.28
CA LEU A 87 5.66 25.50 3.66
C LEU A 87 5.80 25.74 2.14
N THR A 88 4.69 25.98 1.43
CA THR A 88 4.70 26.27 -0.01
C THR A 88 5.61 27.46 -0.34
N ARG A 89 5.53 28.55 0.44
CA ARG A 89 6.38 29.74 0.24
C ARG A 89 7.86 29.43 0.42
N ILE A 90 8.23 28.61 1.40
CA ILE A 90 9.62 28.18 1.61
C ILE A 90 10.08 27.30 0.44
N LEU A 91 9.26 26.32 0.03
CA LEU A 91 9.58 25.40 -1.06
C LEU A 91 9.77 26.11 -2.40
N SER A 92 9.06 27.22 -2.62
CA SER A 92 9.19 28.06 -3.83
C SER A 92 10.59 28.69 -4.00
N THR A 93 11.46 28.60 -2.98
CA THR A 93 12.86 29.06 -3.06
C THR A 93 13.82 28.03 -3.66
N VAL A 94 13.41 26.75 -3.75
CA VAL A 94 14.25 25.65 -4.23
C VAL A 94 13.61 24.80 -5.33
N ILE A 95 12.29 24.84 -5.44
CA ILE A 95 11.55 24.19 -6.52
C ILE A 95 11.43 25.17 -7.68
N TYR A 96 11.88 24.76 -8.86
CA TYR A 96 11.89 25.62 -10.05
C TYR A 96 10.50 25.74 -10.73
N GLY A 97 9.59 24.82 -10.42
CA GLY A 97 8.24 24.76 -11.00
C GLY A 97 7.14 25.40 -10.15
N SER A 98 5.92 25.45 -10.71
CA SER A 98 4.75 25.91 -9.97
C SER A 98 4.35 24.91 -8.88
N ILE A 99 4.15 25.41 -7.67
CA ILE A 99 3.60 24.62 -6.56
C ILE A 99 2.11 24.91 -6.42
N LYS A 100 1.28 23.86 -6.46
CA LYS A 100 -0.17 23.94 -6.25
C LYS A 100 -0.50 23.54 -4.81
N THR A 101 -1.04 24.47 -4.04
CA THR A 101 -1.44 24.19 -2.64
C THR A 101 -2.93 23.87 -2.55
N ILE A 102 -3.28 22.85 -1.77
CA ILE A 102 -4.66 22.47 -1.45
C ILE A 102 -4.85 22.58 0.08
N PRO A 103 -5.06 23.78 0.62
CA PRO A 103 -4.98 24.04 2.06
C PRO A 103 -6.23 23.68 2.87
N ASN A 104 -7.33 23.34 2.19
CA ASN A 104 -8.64 23.08 2.78
C ASN A 104 -9.06 21.60 2.73
N ALA A 105 -8.19 20.72 2.22
CA ALA A 105 -8.42 19.28 2.23
C ALA A 105 -8.28 18.70 3.64
N ARG A 106 -8.81 17.48 3.86
CA ARG A 106 -8.66 16.75 5.13
C ARG A 106 -7.18 16.61 5.53
N VAL A 107 -6.32 16.35 4.55
CA VAL A 107 -4.87 16.43 4.68
C VAL A 107 -4.43 17.52 3.71
N PRO A 108 -4.03 18.71 4.19
CA PRO A 108 -3.51 19.76 3.33
C PRO A 108 -2.22 19.31 2.63
N ILE A 109 -2.15 19.53 1.33
CA ILE A 109 -1.00 19.14 0.50
C ILE A 109 -0.50 20.31 -0.35
N ALA A 110 0.79 20.30 -0.65
CA ALA A 110 1.40 21.10 -1.70
C ALA A 110 1.96 20.15 -2.76
N SER A 111 1.48 20.30 -4.01
CA SER A 111 1.81 19.43 -5.13
C SER A 111 2.70 20.17 -6.12
N PHE A 112 3.76 19.52 -6.60
CA PHE A 112 4.70 20.09 -7.56
C PHE A 112 5.32 19.00 -8.43
N VAL A 113 6.04 19.40 -9.49
CA VAL A 113 6.78 18.47 -10.34
C VAL A 113 8.25 18.84 -10.31
N GLU A 114 9.10 17.87 -10.00
CA GLU A 114 10.55 18.05 -9.95
C GLU A 114 11.22 16.88 -10.68
N GLN A 115 12.10 17.18 -11.65
CA GLN A 115 12.78 16.17 -12.48
C GLN A 115 11.83 15.16 -13.15
N GLY A 116 10.63 15.62 -13.55
CA GLY A 116 9.60 14.78 -14.18
C GLY A 116 8.83 13.87 -13.21
N ILE A 117 9.05 13.99 -11.89
CA ILE A 117 8.35 13.24 -10.85
C ILE A 117 7.31 14.16 -10.21
N HIS A 118 6.06 13.69 -10.14
CA HIS A 118 5.02 14.38 -9.38
C HIS A 118 5.24 14.15 -7.88
N CYS A 119 5.22 15.23 -7.11
CA CYS A 119 5.57 15.24 -5.71
C CYS A 119 4.44 15.88 -4.91
N ASP A 120 3.97 15.18 -3.88
CA ASP A 120 3.01 15.69 -2.91
C ASP A 120 3.68 15.81 -1.55
N ILE A 121 3.68 17.02 -0.96
CA ILE A 121 4.21 17.24 0.38
C ILE A 121 3.12 17.69 1.35
N SER A 122 3.10 17.05 2.50
CA SER A 122 2.16 17.27 3.60
C SER A 122 2.90 17.53 4.91
N ILE A 123 2.17 17.85 5.96
CA ILE A 123 2.75 18.09 7.30
C ILE A 123 2.18 17.05 8.26
N ASN A 124 3.05 16.48 9.10
CA ASN A 124 2.73 15.54 10.16
C ASN A 124 1.82 14.38 9.71
N GLN A 125 2.29 13.54 8.77
CA GLN A 125 1.63 12.29 8.35
C GLN A 125 2.35 11.01 8.83
N PRO A 126 2.52 10.80 10.15
CA PRO A 126 3.25 9.67 10.73
C PRO A 126 2.64 8.31 10.41
N MET A 127 1.31 8.22 10.36
CA MET A 127 0.64 6.97 10.01
C MET A 127 0.95 6.52 8.57
N GLY A 128 1.10 7.47 7.64
CA GLY A 128 1.47 7.17 6.25
C GLY A 128 2.87 6.56 6.16
N VAL A 129 3.83 7.14 6.86
CA VAL A 129 5.21 6.62 6.96
C VAL A 129 5.21 5.21 7.53
N PHE A 130 4.56 5.00 8.68
CA PHE A 130 4.59 3.72 9.38
C PHE A 130 3.94 2.58 8.59
N ASN A 131 2.81 2.85 7.93
CA ASN A 131 2.18 1.93 7.00
C ASN A 131 3.11 1.52 5.85
N SER A 132 3.82 2.50 5.29
CA SER A 132 4.74 2.27 4.17
C SER A 132 5.94 1.45 4.62
N GLN A 133 6.47 1.70 5.81
CA GLN A 133 7.55 0.92 6.41
C GLN A 133 7.15 -0.53 6.72
N LEU A 134 5.91 -0.76 7.19
CA LEU A 134 5.40 -2.12 7.37
C LEU A 134 5.34 -2.88 6.04
N ILE A 135 4.83 -2.24 4.98
CA ILE A 135 4.81 -2.84 3.65
C ILE A 135 6.23 -3.13 3.16
N ASN A 136 7.16 -2.19 3.37
CA ASN A 136 8.56 -2.39 3.03
C ASN A 136 9.15 -3.62 3.75
N ALA A 137 8.88 -3.74 5.05
CA ALA A 137 9.33 -4.89 5.83
C ALA A 137 8.79 -6.21 5.27
N TYR A 138 7.53 -6.27 4.86
CA TYR A 138 6.97 -7.47 4.22
C TYR A 138 7.59 -7.78 2.85
N GLN A 139 7.71 -6.80 1.96
CA GLN A 139 8.21 -7.05 0.61
C GLN A 139 9.71 -7.45 0.60
N MET A 140 10.48 -7.06 1.62
CA MET A 140 11.87 -7.46 1.77
C MET A 140 12.06 -8.94 2.18
N ILE A 141 11.00 -9.64 2.64
CA ILE A 141 11.11 -11.01 3.14
C ILE A 141 11.26 -12.03 2.01
N ASP A 142 10.49 -11.84 0.93
CA ASP A 142 10.43 -12.80 -0.17
C ASP A 142 10.37 -12.08 -1.53
N THR A 143 11.25 -12.49 -2.44
CA THR A 143 11.41 -11.85 -3.76
C THR A 143 10.18 -11.98 -4.64
N ARG A 144 9.32 -13.00 -4.42
CA ARG A 144 8.07 -13.22 -5.16
C ARG A 144 7.05 -12.12 -4.89
N PHE A 145 7.16 -11.39 -3.79
CA PHE A 145 6.20 -10.36 -3.41
C PHE A 145 6.03 -9.29 -4.51
N LEU A 146 7.14 -8.81 -5.07
CA LEU A 146 7.10 -7.74 -6.07
C LEU A 146 6.42 -8.19 -7.36
N GLY A 147 6.76 -9.37 -7.87
CA GLY A 147 6.13 -9.91 -9.10
C GLY A 147 4.63 -10.10 -8.93
N LEU A 148 4.20 -10.64 -7.78
CA LEU A 148 2.78 -10.76 -7.43
C LEU A 148 2.10 -9.39 -7.34
N TRP A 149 2.70 -8.42 -6.64
CA TRP A 149 2.11 -7.11 -6.48
C TRP A 149 1.94 -6.37 -7.80
N PHE A 150 2.97 -6.38 -8.67
CA PHE A 150 2.91 -5.78 -9.99
C PHE A 150 1.86 -6.47 -10.88
N GLY A 151 1.81 -7.80 -10.86
CA GLY A 151 0.79 -8.59 -11.56
C GLY A 151 -0.62 -8.23 -11.14
N ILE A 152 -0.89 -8.25 -9.84
CA ILE A 152 -2.23 -8.00 -9.28
C ILE A 152 -2.66 -6.55 -9.54
N ARG A 153 -1.73 -5.59 -9.34
CA ARG A 153 -1.99 -4.18 -9.64
C ARG A 153 -2.29 -3.98 -11.13
N TYR A 154 -1.51 -4.59 -12.01
CA TYR A 154 -1.70 -4.47 -13.46
C TYR A 154 -3.04 -5.08 -13.88
N LEU A 155 -3.38 -6.28 -13.39
CA LEU A 155 -4.68 -6.90 -13.58
C LEU A 155 -5.82 -5.96 -13.16
N ALA A 156 -5.76 -5.46 -11.92
CA ALA A 156 -6.77 -4.57 -11.38
C ALA A 156 -6.94 -3.29 -12.22
N ARG A 157 -5.83 -2.74 -12.73
CA ARG A 157 -5.86 -1.57 -13.62
C ARG A 157 -6.53 -1.89 -14.96
N GLN A 158 -6.18 -3.00 -15.60
CA GLN A 158 -6.75 -3.37 -16.91
C GLN A 158 -8.26 -3.62 -16.85
N HIS A 159 -8.72 -4.23 -15.75
CA HIS A 159 -10.15 -4.47 -15.52
C HIS A 159 -10.90 -3.25 -14.97
N GLY A 160 -10.22 -2.13 -14.71
CA GLY A 160 -10.84 -0.91 -14.21
C GLY A 160 -11.33 -1.01 -12.75
N ILE A 161 -10.77 -1.93 -11.97
CA ILE A 161 -11.09 -2.13 -10.54
C ILE A 161 -10.04 -1.51 -9.60
N LEU A 162 -9.20 -0.62 -10.13
CA LEU A 162 -8.19 0.14 -9.38
C LEU A 162 -8.58 1.63 -9.37
N GLY A 163 -8.86 2.20 -8.19
CA GLY A 163 -9.20 3.62 -8.02
C GLY A 163 -10.07 3.88 -6.79
N GLY A 164 -9.45 4.13 -5.63
CA GLY A 164 -10.17 4.32 -4.36
C GLY A 164 -11.15 5.51 -4.33
N ASN A 165 -10.89 6.55 -5.14
CA ASN A 165 -11.76 7.71 -5.33
C ASN A 165 -13.01 7.41 -6.18
N THR A 166 -12.96 6.36 -7.02
CA THR A 166 -14.09 5.89 -7.83
C THR A 166 -14.90 4.77 -7.16
N GLY A 167 -14.58 4.46 -5.89
CA GLY A 167 -15.23 3.41 -5.12
C GLY A 167 -14.66 2.00 -5.35
N TYR A 168 -13.61 1.85 -6.16
CA TYR A 168 -12.91 0.58 -6.35
C TYR A 168 -11.72 0.42 -5.38
N LEU A 169 -10.90 -0.61 -5.56
CA LEU A 169 -9.76 -0.89 -4.69
C LEU A 169 -8.70 0.21 -4.82
N SER A 170 -8.17 0.67 -3.69
CA SER A 170 -6.90 1.41 -3.72
C SER A 170 -5.74 0.44 -3.86
N SER A 171 -4.58 0.94 -4.29
CA SER A 171 -3.35 0.14 -4.31
C SER A 171 -3.00 -0.37 -2.92
N TYR A 172 -3.24 0.44 -1.89
CA TYR A 172 -3.05 0.07 -0.49
C TYR A 172 -3.96 -1.10 -0.07
N ALA A 173 -5.24 -1.07 -0.45
CA ALA A 173 -6.17 -2.18 -0.18
C ALA A 173 -5.72 -3.48 -0.85
N LEU A 174 -5.28 -3.42 -2.11
CA LEU A 174 -4.70 -4.58 -2.81
C LEU A 174 -3.45 -5.10 -2.11
N THR A 175 -2.56 -4.21 -1.64
CA THR A 175 -1.37 -4.61 -0.88
C THR A 175 -1.76 -5.35 0.40
N MET A 176 -2.76 -4.87 1.14
CA MET A 176 -3.25 -5.55 2.35
C MET A 176 -3.83 -6.93 2.05
N MET A 177 -4.59 -7.06 0.95
CA MET A 177 -5.10 -8.36 0.49
C MET A 177 -3.98 -9.33 0.14
N LEU A 178 -2.95 -8.87 -0.58
CA LEU A 178 -1.79 -9.69 -0.94
C LEU A 178 -0.99 -10.13 0.30
N ILE A 179 -0.71 -9.21 1.23
CA ILE A 179 0.03 -9.53 2.46
C ILE A 179 -0.69 -10.65 3.22
N VAL A 180 -2.00 -10.51 3.46
CA VAL A 180 -2.74 -11.51 4.23
C VAL A 180 -2.90 -12.82 3.45
N PHE A 181 -3.06 -12.77 2.13
CA PHE A 181 -3.06 -13.98 1.31
C PHE A 181 -1.78 -14.81 1.52
N LEU A 182 -0.62 -14.15 1.53
CA LEU A 182 0.69 -14.79 1.76
C LEU A 182 0.93 -15.20 3.23
N GLN A 183 0.11 -14.71 4.18
CA GLN A 183 0.18 -15.06 5.60
C GLN A 183 -0.73 -16.24 5.98
N ASP A 184 -1.92 -16.30 5.39
CA ASP A 184 -3.02 -17.13 5.91
C ASP A 184 -3.64 -18.07 4.87
N VAL A 185 -3.58 -17.72 3.58
CA VAL A 185 -4.17 -18.53 2.50
C VAL A 185 -3.15 -19.48 1.91
N THR A 186 -1.91 -19.03 1.73
CA THR A 186 -0.83 -19.90 1.26
C THR A 186 -0.40 -20.88 2.34
N SER A 187 -0.25 -22.15 1.96
CA SER A 187 0.27 -23.20 2.83
C SER A 187 1.45 -23.90 2.14
N PRO A 188 2.66 -23.90 2.73
CA PRO A 188 3.07 -23.16 3.93
C PRO A 188 2.94 -21.62 3.77
N PRO A 189 2.85 -20.84 4.86
CA PRO A 189 2.81 -19.38 4.79
C PRO A 189 4.14 -18.83 4.26
N ILE A 190 4.06 -17.79 3.43
CA ILE A 190 5.23 -17.10 2.86
C ILE A 190 5.64 -15.90 3.71
N LEU A 191 4.66 -15.16 4.25
CA LEU A 191 4.91 -14.01 5.11
C LEU A 191 4.60 -14.34 6.57
N PRO A 192 5.40 -13.82 7.52
CA PRO A 192 5.11 -13.92 8.94
C PRO A 192 4.00 -12.95 9.34
N LYS A 193 3.55 -13.03 10.59
CA LYS A 193 2.65 -12.05 11.19
C LYS A 193 3.47 -11.03 11.98
N LEU A 194 4.05 -10.01 11.33
CA LEU A 194 5.02 -9.08 11.94
C LEU A 194 4.44 -8.31 13.15
N GLN A 195 3.12 -8.13 13.18
CA GLN A 195 2.39 -7.44 14.25
C GLN A 195 1.90 -8.37 15.36
N GLN A 196 2.20 -9.67 15.28
CA GLN A 196 1.82 -10.70 16.25
C GLN A 196 3.06 -11.39 16.85
N GLN A 197 4.22 -10.75 16.75
CA GLN A 197 5.45 -11.25 17.36
C GLN A 197 5.48 -10.94 18.87
N SER A 198 6.46 -11.48 19.58
CA SER A 198 6.63 -11.16 20.99
C SER A 198 6.98 -9.68 21.18
N ALA A 199 6.63 -9.12 22.34
CA ALA A 199 6.80 -7.69 22.60
C ALA A 199 8.27 -7.25 22.51
N GLU A 200 9.22 -8.14 22.82
CA GLU A 200 10.66 -7.85 22.76
C GLU A 200 11.18 -7.69 21.33
N LYS A 201 10.52 -8.31 20.34
CA LYS A 201 10.90 -8.21 18.93
C LYS A 201 10.31 -6.99 18.24
N MET A 202 9.17 -6.50 18.71
CA MET A 202 8.43 -5.45 18.01
C MET A 202 8.94 -4.06 18.37
N TYR A 203 9.18 -3.25 17.35
CA TYR A 203 9.31 -1.82 17.53
C TYR A 203 7.90 -1.23 17.76
N CYS A 204 7.73 -0.44 18.82
CA CYS A 204 6.44 0.13 19.22
C CYS A 204 6.51 1.67 19.27
N CYS A 205 5.49 2.33 18.73
CA CYS A 205 5.32 3.78 18.77
C CYS A 205 3.84 4.16 18.93
N LEU A 206 3.55 5.25 19.62
CA LEU A 206 2.20 5.83 19.69
C LEU A 206 2.08 6.90 18.61
N ILE A 207 1.22 6.66 17.61
CA ILE A 207 1.01 7.55 16.47
C ILE A 207 -0.48 7.87 16.36
N ASP A 208 -0.85 9.15 16.42
CA ASP A 208 -2.24 9.62 16.33
C ASP A 208 -3.17 8.82 17.27
N GLU A 209 -2.77 8.61 18.52
CA GLU A 209 -3.49 7.82 19.54
C GLU A 209 -3.57 6.30 19.28
N HIS A 210 -2.89 5.80 18.25
CA HIS A 210 -2.85 4.37 17.92
C HIS A 210 -1.49 3.76 18.26
N ILE A 211 -1.52 2.62 18.96
CA ILE A 211 -0.33 1.82 19.21
C ILE A 211 0.08 1.13 17.91
N CYS A 212 1.18 1.59 17.34
CA CYS A 212 1.73 1.06 16.12
C CYS A 212 2.95 0.21 16.45
N ALA A 213 2.80 -1.12 16.37
CA ALA A 213 3.84 -2.07 16.72
C ALA A 213 4.00 -3.16 15.66
N TYR A 214 5.24 -3.44 15.27
CA TYR A 214 5.60 -4.55 14.39
C TYR A 214 7.10 -4.88 14.49
N ASP A 215 7.47 -6.11 14.17
CA ASP A 215 8.88 -6.49 14.00
C ASP A 215 9.43 -5.94 12.68
N ARG A 216 10.53 -5.18 12.77
CA ARG A 216 11.18 -4.52 11.63
C ARG A 216 12.25 -5.40 10.96
N ASN A 217 12.62 -6.52 11.57
CA ASN A 217 13.72 -7.38 11.11
C ASN A 217 13.24 -8.39 10.07
N SER A 218 12.96 -7.91 8.85
CA SER A 218 12.48 -8.76 7.74
C SER A 218 13.37 -9.98 7.44
N ARG A 219 14.70 -9.84 7.63
CA ARG A 219 15.68 -10.91 7.33
C ARG A 219 15.48 -12.18 8.14
N ASP A 220 14.92 -12.07 9.35
CA ASP A 220 14.70 -13.20 10.25
C ASP A 220 13.66 -14.21 9.71
N TYR A 221 12.87 -13.80 8.72
CA TYR A 221 11.75 -14.58 8.20
C TYR A 221 12.01 -15.18 6.81
N THR A 222 13.20 -15.01 6.25
CA THR A 222 13.59 -15.63 4.97
C THR A 222 13.49 -17.16 5.01
N ALA A 223 13.86 -17.78 6.14
CA ALA A 223 13.74 -19.23 6.36
C ALA A 223 12.29 -19.73 6.45
N LEU A 224 11.33 -18.85 6.80
CA LEU A 224 9.91 -19.18 6.74
C LEU A 224 9.42 -19.18 5.28
N ALA A 225 9.80 -18.16 4.52
CA ALA A 225 9.34 -17.96 3.15
C ALA A 225 9.77 -19.09 2.19
N VAL A 226 11.01 -19.61 2.34
CA VAL A 226 11.54 -20.71 1.53
C VAL A 226 10.84 -22.06 1.73
N LYS A 227 10.05 -22.21 2.80
CA LYS A 227 9.27 -23.45 3.03
C LYS A 227 8.16 -23.62 2.00
N ASN A 228 7.65 -22.51 1.47
CA ASN A 228 6.69 -22.55 0.38
C ASN A 228 7.43 -22.56 -0.96
N THR A 229 7.27 -23.63 -1.72
CA THR A 229 7.97 -23.87 -2.99
C THR A 229 7.15 -23.46 -4.23
N LYS A 230 5.95 -22.88 -4.05
CA LYS A 230 5.11 -22.44 -5.16
C LYS A 230 5.80 -21.33 -5.95
N SER A 231 5.70 -21.44 -7.27
CA SER A 231 6.20 -20.41 -8.18
C SER A 231 5.34 -19.15 -8.12
N GLU A 232 5.85 -18.03 -8.62
CA GLU A 232 5.08 -16.78 -8.70
C GLU A 232 3.81 -16.93 -9.52
N GLY A 233 3.88 -17.62 -10.66
CA GLY A 233 2.73 -17.89 -11.51
C GLY A 233 1.66 -18.72 -10.81
N GLU A 234 2.06 -19.70 -10.00
CA GLU A 234 1.14 -20.51 -9.20
C GLU A 234 0.48 -19.67 -8.10
N LEU A 235 1.26 -18.85 -7.39
CA LEU A 235 0.75 -17.96 -6.35
C LEU A 235 -0.19 -16.88 -6.92
N PHE A 236 0.11 -16.34 -8.10
CA PHE A 236 -0.74 -15.37 -8.79
C PHE A 236 -2.08 -15.99 -9.21
N PHE A 237 -2.03 -17.20 -9.76
CA PHE A 237 -3.22 -17.98 -10.08
C PHE A 237 -4.05 -18.25 -8.82
N ASP A 238 -3.42 -18.71 -7.74
CA ASP A 238 -4.08 -19.00 -6.47
C ASP A 238 -4.73 -17.76 -5.86
N PHE A 239 -4.07 -16.59 -5.96
CA PHE A 239 -4.64 -15.31 -5.53
C PHE A 239 -5.93 -14.99 -6.30
N CYS A 240 -5.90 -15.09 -7.63
CA CYS A 240 -7.07 -14.84 -8.48
C CYS A 240 -8.19 -15.85 -8.17
N LYS A 241 -7.85 -17.14 -8.02
CA LYS A 241 -8.82 -18.19 -7.72
C LYS A 241 -9.46 -17.98 -6.34
N TYR A 242 -8.66 -17.65 -5.33
CA TYR A 242 -9.15 -17.43 -3.97
C TYR A 242 -10.13 -16.25 -3.92
N PHE A 243 -9.75 -15.08 -4.43
CA PHE A 243 -10.62 -13.91 -4.43
C PHE A 243 -11.76 -13.98 -5.47
N GLY A 244 -11.66 -14.82 -6.50
CA GLY A 244 -12.74 -15.04 -7.47
C GLY A 244 -13.83 -16.03 -7.01
N TYR A 245 -13.50 -16.97 -6.12
CA TYR A 245 -14.39 -18.08 -5.75
C TYR A 245 -14.53 -18.33 -4.25
N ALA A 246 -13.43 -18.29 -3.49
CA ALA A 246 -13.40 -18.77 -2.11
C ALA A 246 -13.66 -17.66 -1.07
N PHE A 247 -13.15 -16.45 -1.31
CA PHE A 247 -13.33 -15.32 -0.41
C PHE A 247 -14.79 -14.84 -0.42
N SER A 248 -15.45 -14.93 0.72
CA SER A 248 -16.81 -14.44 0.92
C SER A 248 -16.79 -12.97 1.32
N TYR A 249 -16.84 -12.08 0.33
CA TYR A 249 -16.77 -10.62 0.53
C TYR A 249 -17.79 -10.07 1.54
N SER A 250 -18.98 -10.67 1.61
CA SER A 250 -20.05 -10.23 2.51
C SER A 250 -19.87 -10.71 3.94
N THR A 251 -19.06 -11.73 4.19
CA THR A 251 -18.96 -12.38 5.51
C THR A 251 -17.57 -12.44 6.09
N GLN A 252 -16.53 -12.23 5.29
CA GLN A 252 -15.14 -12.32 5.71
C GLN A 252 -14.45 -10.96 5.71
N GLU A 253 -13.52 -10.79 6.64
CA GLU A 253 -12.59 -9.66 6.66
C GLU A 253 -11.16 -10.12 6.36
N VAL A 254 -10.43 -9.27 5.64
CA VAL A 254 -8.98 -9.34 5.53
C VAL A 254 -8.41 -8.50 6.68
N ASN A 255 -7.65 -9.14 7.58
CA ASN A 255 -7.10 -8.49 8.78
C ASN A 255 -5.56 -8.55 8.80
N PRO A 256 -4.87 -7.54 8.23
CA PRO A 256 -3.41 -7.51 8.17
C PRO A 256 -2.72 -7.47 9.54
N ARG A 257 -3.38 -6.85 10.54
CA ARG A 257 -2.86 -6.77 11.91
C ARG A 257 -2.73 -8.15 12.55
N LEU A 258 -3.75 -8.99 12.37
CA LEU A 258 -3.76 -10.37 12.87
C LEU A 258 -3.14 -11.36 11.88
N GLY A 259 -2.90 -10.91 10.64
CA GLY A 259 -2.47 -11.73 9.51
C GLY A 259 -3.40 -12.92 9.26
N ILE A 260 -4.71 -12.69 9.25
CA ILE A 260 -5.73 -13.72 9.01
C ILE A 260 -6.89 -13.21 8.15
N ILE A 261 -7.56 -14.15 7.48
CA ILE A 261 -8.91 -13.98 6.95
C ILE A 261 -9.89 -14.69 7.88
N ARG A 262 -10.93 -13.99 8.34
CA ARG A 262 -11.90 -14.57 9.28
C ARG A 262 -13.32 -14.11 9.01
N ASN A 263 -14.29 -14.90 9.44
CA ASN A 263 -15.69 -14.52 9.39
C ASN A 263 -16.00 -13.40 10.40
N VAL A 264 -16.75 -12.39 9.94
CA VAL A 264 -17.08 -11.16 10.66
C VAL A 264 -18.28 -11.35 11.60
N TRP A 265 -19.10 -12.39 11.40
CA TRP A 265 -20.33 -12.61 12.19
C TRP A 265 -20.10 -12.81 13.70
N SER A 266 -18.86 -13.03 14.15
CA SER A 266 -18.49 -13.09 15.57
C SER A 266 -17.99 -11.75 16.15
N VAL A 267 -17.72 -10.74 15.31
CA VAL A 267 -17.21 -9.43 15.74
C VAL A 267 -17.86 -8.33 14.91
N SER A 268 -18.73 -7.53 15.56
CA SER A 268 -19.35 -6.36 14.93
C SER A 268 -18.32 -5.48 14.20
N PRO A 269 -18.51 -5.15 12.89
CA PRO A 269 -17.67 -4.22 12.18
C PRO A 269 -17.61 -2.90 12.92
N PRO A 270 -16.42 -2.37 13.06
CA PRO A 270 -16.22 -1.23 13.92
C PRO A 270 -16.23 0.10 13.13
N PRO A 271 -16.44 1.25 13.79
CA PRO A 271 -16.77 2.49 13.07
C PRO A 271 -15.54 3.14 12.40
N ARG A 272 -15.77 3.94 11.36
CA ARG A 272 -14.73 4.70 10.61
C ARG A 272 -14.06 5.79 11.47
N THR A 273 -14.78 6.32 12.46
CA THR A 273 -14.35 7.28 13.50
C THR A 273 -15.20 7.04 14.76
N TRP A 274 -14.84 7.60 15.92
CA TRP A 274 -15.63 7.44 17.16
C TRP A 274 -17.07 7.98 17.07
N THR A 275 -17.38 8.85 16.09
CA THR A 275 -18.68 9.53 15.94
C THR A 275 -19.56 8.96 14.81
N ASP A 276 -19.05 8.07 13.97
CA ASP A 276 -19.82 7.52 12.84
C ASP A 276 -20.84 6.46 13.29
N ARG A 277 -22.11 6.62 12.90
CA ARG A 277 -23.09 5.52 12.94
C ARG A 277 -22.68 4.45 11.91
N ARG A 278 -22.48 3.22 12.37
CA ARG A 278 -22.08 2.02 11.58
C ARG A 278 -23.00 1.78 10.38
N PRO A 279 -22.48 1.71 9.13
CA PRO A 279 -23.27 1.18 8.02
C PRO A 279 -23.41 -0.33 8.16
N LYS A 280 -24.63 -0.86 8.06
CA LYS A 280 -24.90 -2.31 7.94
C LYS A 280 -24.45 -2.88 6.58
N ASP A 281 -23.97 -2.02 5.67
CA ASP A 281 -23.92 -2.28 4.23
C ASP A 281 -22.49 -2.28 3.63
N TRP A 282 -21.46 -2.59 4.42
CA TRP A 282 -20.13 -2.79 3.85
C TRP A 282 -20.14 -4.03 2.96
N ALA A 283 -19.95 -3.84 1.66
CA ALA A 283 -19.93 -4.92 0.70
C ALA A 283 -18.65 -5.77 0.76
N MET A 284 -17.58 -5.21 1.33
CA MET A 284 -16.31 -5.90 1.59
C MET A 284 -15.55 -5.25 2.76
N CYS A 285 -14.68 -6.02 3.42
CA CYS A 285 -13.91 -5.57 4.57
C CYS A 285 -12.42 -5.93 4.44
N VAL A 286 -11.60 -4.91 4.22
CA VAL A 286 -10.13 -4.98 4.34
C VAL A 286 -9.73 -3.95 5.38
N LEU A 287 -9.07 -4.37 6.45
CA LEU A 287 -8.72 -3.49 7.56
C LEU A 287 -7.34 -2.83 7.38
N ASP A 288 -7.17 -1.67 8.00
CA ASP A 288 -5.88 -1.04 8.24
C ASP A 288 -5.09 -1.82 9.33
N PRO A 289 -3.78 -2.04 9.17
CA PRO A 289 -2.96 -2.77 10.12
C PRO A 289 -2.74 -2.03 11.44
N PHE A 290 -2.77 -0.69 11.45
CA PHE A 290 -2.40 0.11 12.63
C PHE A 290 -3.59 0.84 13.23
N ILE A 291 -4.46 1.42 12.40
CA ILE A 291 -5.70 2.04 12.87
C ILE A 291 -6.71 0.90 13.04
N PRO A 292 -6.98 0.45 14.28
CA PRO A 292 -7.98 -0.57 14.49
C PRO A 292 -9.26 -0.06 13.86
N ARG A 293 -10.04 -0.98 13.30
CA ARG A 293 -11.41 -0.70 12.90
C ARG A 293 -11.58 0.11 11.62
N ARG A 294 -10.51 0.67 11.05
CA ARG A 294 -10.56 1.35 9.76
C ARG A 294 -10.63 0.35 8.61
N ASN A 295 -11.78 0.26 7.95
CA ASN A 295 -11.93 -0.46 6.69
C ASN A 295 -11.40 0.41 5.53
N VAL A 296 -10.34 -0.02 4.83
CA VAL A 296 -9.72 0.72 3.73
C VAL A 296 -10.47 0.56 2.39
N THR A 297 -11.47 -0.32 2.38
CA THR A 297 -12.37 -0.62 1.24
C THR A 297 -13.80 -0.13 1.49
N CYS A 298 -13.96 0.75 2.46
CA CYS A 298 -15.25 1.28 2.88
C CYS A 298 -16.01 2.08 1.81
N ASN A 299 -15.36 2.46 0.70
CA ASN A 299 -16.00 3.09 -0.46
C ASN A 299 -16.53 2.07 -1.49
N CYS A 300 -16.16 0.80 -1.37
CA CYS A 300 -16.63 -0.26 -2.26
C CYS A 300 -18.07 -0.63 -1.94
N ARG A 301 -18.95 -0.51 -2.95
CA ARG A 301 -20.36 -0.93 -2.86
C ARG A 301 -20.55 -2.28 -3.52
N ALA A 302 -21.75 -2.84 -3.38
CA ALA A 302 -22.09 -4.17 -3.90
C ALA A 302 -21.74 -4.35 -5.39
N LYS A 303 -21.99 -3.33 -6.21
CA LYS A 303 -21.61 -3.34 -7.63
C LYS A 303 -20.10 -3.48 -7.82
N GLN A 304 -19.30 -2.63 -7.19
CA GLN A 304 -17.83 -2.70 -7.30
C GLN A 304 -17.30 -4.04 -6.79
N VAL A 305 -17.87 -4.58 -5.70
CA VAL A 305 -17.49 -5.90 -5.18
C VAL A 305 -17.80 -7.01 -6.19
N SER A 306 -18.95 -6.96 -6.85
CA SER A 306 -19.29 -7.89 -7.93
C SER A 306 -18.29 -7.81 -9.08
N ASP A 307 -17.93 -6.60 -9.51
CA ASP A 307 -16.94 -6.39 -10.57
C ASP A 307 -15.55 -6.92 -10.16
N ILE A 308 -15.13 -6.67 -8.91
CA ILE A 308 -13.87 -7.16 -8.35
C ILE A 308 -13.83 -8.69 -8.33
N GLN A 309 -14.89 -9.33 -7.81
CA GLN A 309 -14.98 -10.79 -7.77
C GLN A 309 -14.98 -11.38 -9.18
N MET A 310 -15.73 -10.76 -10.11
CA MET A 310 -15.78 -11.20 -11.51
C MET A 310 -14.43 -11.06 -12.20
N CYS A 311 -13.67 -9.97 -11.95
CA CYS A 311 -12.32 -9.78 -12.46
C CYS A 311 -11.38 -10.92 -12.03
N PHE A 312 -11.31 -11.22 -10.73
CA PHE A 312 -10.43 -12.30 -10.26
C PHE A 312 -10.89 -13.68 -10.75
N ARG A 313 -12.20 -13.89 -10.84
CA ARG A 313 -12.80 -15.11 -11.41
C ARG A 313 -12.42 -15.29 -12.88
N SER A 314 -12.69 -14.30 -13.73
CA SER A 314 -12.42 -14.39 -15.17
C SER A 314 -10.92 -14.53 -15.45
N ALA A 315 -10.08 -13.82 -14.70
CA ALA A 315 -8.64 -13.97 -14.76
C ALA A 315 -8.20 -15.41 -14.42
N SER A 316 -8.69 -15.99 -13.32
CA SER A 316 -8.34 -17.37 -12.95
C SER A 316 -8.75 -18.39 -14.02
N VAL A 317 -9.94 -18.24 -14.63
CA VAL A 317 -10.41 -19.12 -15.72
C VAL A 317 -9.55 -18.98 -16.98
N ALA A 318 -9.14 -17.75 -17.32
CA ALA A 318 -8.28 -17.51 -18.47
C ALA A 318 -6.87 -18.09 -18.26
N LEU A 319 -6.29 -17.89 -17.07
CA LEU A 319 -5.00 -18.46 -16.68
C LEU A 319 -5.03 -19.99 -16.68
N GLU A 320 -6.12 -20.62 -16.22
CA GLU A 320 -6.30 -22.08 -16.24
C GLU A 320 -6.26 -22.65 -17.67
N ARG A 321 -6.67 -21.85 -18.65
CA ARG A 321 -6.62 -22.16 -20.09
C ARG A 321 -5.33 -21.69 -20.76
N CYS A 322 -4.36 -21.22 -19.97
CA CYS A 322 -3.08 -20.66 -20.44
C CYS A 322 -3.23 -19.43 -21.36
N ASP A 323 -4.34 -18.70 -21.24
CA ASP A 323 -4.63 -17.50 -22.02
C ASP A 323 -4.33 -16.26 -21.16
N ILE A 324 -3.05 -15.92 -21.07
CA ILE A 324 -2.56 -14.78 -20.28
C ILE A 324 -3.13 -13.47 -20.83
N ASP A 325 -3.13 -13.29 -22.15
CA ASP A 325 -3.64 -12.07 -22.76
C ASP A 325 -5.11 -11.82 -22.39
N LYS A 326 -5.94 -12.86 -22.40
CA LYS A 326 -7.33 -12.74 -21.96
C LYS A 326 -7.47 -12.47 -20.48
N ALA A 327 -6.59 -13.03 -19.64
CA ALA A 327 -6.63 -12.75 -18.20
C ALA A 327 -6.46 -11.24 -17.91
N PHE A 328 -5.66 -10.53 -18.71
CA PHE A 328 -5.36 -9.11 -18.54
C PHE A 328 -6.14 -8.18 -19.51
N LYS A 329 -7.10 -8.69 -20.28
CA LYS A 329 -8.01 -7.88 -21.12
C LYS A 329 -9.38 -7.76 -20.46
N ARG A 330 -9.97 -6.57 -20.56
CA ARG A 330 -11.29 -6.25 -20.01
C ARG A 330 -12.42 -6.92 -20.78
#